data_AF-V4UA37-F1
#
_entry.id   AF-V4UA37-F1
#
_cell.length_a   1.000
_cell.length_b   1.000
_cell.length_c   1.000
_cell.angle_alpha   90.00
_cell.angle_beta   90.00
_cell.angle_gamma   90.00
#
_symmetry.space_group_name_H-M   'P 1'
#
loop_
_entity.id
_entity.type
_entity.pdbx_description
1 polymer ?
#
loop_
_entity_poly.entity_id
_entity_poly.type
_entity_poly.pdbx_seq_one_letter_code
_entity_poly.pdbx_strand_id
1 'polypeptide(L)'
;MGSLQDDHQVVLKPARDEQDFLLAMELASGAVLPMTMKSATELGLLEIMAKVSPTQLSSSEIASQLPTNNKKTPIILDRMLRLLASYSFLTCNLVSNKDGSVQRLYGLTPVSKYFVPNKDGVSLAPTLLIIQDKISMDSWSCAKDALLEGSVPFMKAHNGMDGFAASAKDERINPLLKPPELHNY
;
A
#
# COMPACT_ATOMS: atom_id res chain seq x y z
N MET A 1 -25.79 26.96 -42.84
CA MET A 1 -26.58 26.69 -41.61
C MET A 1 -26.67 25.17 -41.53
N GLY A 2 -25.94 24.44 -40.69
CA GLY A 2 -25.59 24.69 -39.31
C GLY A 2 -26.43 23.75 -38.45
N SER A 3 -25.87 22.59 -38.07
CA SER A 3 -26.24 21.82 -36.87
C SER A 3 -25.24 20.67 -36.67
N LEU A 4 -24.21 20.98 -35.89
CA LEU A 4 -23.37 20.03 -35.15
C LEU A 4 -24.18 19.41 -33.99
N GLN A 5 -23.65 18.33 -33.41
CA GLN A 5 -24.11 17.48 -32.28
C GLN A 5 -24.83 16.22 -32.76
N ASP A 6 -24.31 15.01 -32.48
CA ASP A 6 -23.88 14.56 -31.16
C ASP A 6 -22.72 13.55 -31.26
N ASP A 7 -21.49 13.95 -30.92
CA ASP A 7 -20.35 13.03 -30.73
C ASP A 7 -20.52 12.35 -29.36
N HIS A 8 -21.31 11.28 -29.33
CA HIS A 8 -21.25 10.33 -28.24
C HIS A 8 -19.84 9.73 -28.20
N GLN A 9 -19.10 10.05 -27.13
CA GLN A 9 -17.93 9.26 -26.71
C GLN A 9 -18.37 7.81 -26.52
N VAL A 10 -18.20 7.00 -27.56
CA VAL A 10 -18.24 5.55 -27.45
C VAL A 10 -16.99 5.17 -26.67
N VAL A 11 -17.14 5.02 -25.35
CA VAL A 11 -16.17 4.29 -24.54
C VAL A 11 -16.18 2.85 -25.09
N LEU A 12 -15.25 2.56 -25.99
CA LEU A 12 -15.04 1.23 -26.53
C LEU A 12 -14.67 0.34 -25.34
N LYS A 13 -15.62 -0.49 -24.90
CA LYS A 13 -15.33 -1.54 -23.93
C LYS A 13 -14.33 -2.49 -24.61
N PRO A 14 -13.17 -2.77 -23.98
CA PRO A 14 -12.23 -3.73 -24.53
C PRO A 14 -12.92 -5.07 -24.77
N ALA A 15 -12.50 -5.81 -25.79
CA ALA A 15 -13.06 -7.13 -26.07
C ALA A 15 -12.91 -8.03 -24.82
N ARG A 16 -13.80 -9.01 -24.64
CA ARG A 16 -13.82 -9.88 -23.45
C ARG A 16 -12.43 -10.50 -23.18
N ASP A 17 -11.79 -11.01 -24.22
CA ASP A 17 -10.46 -11.63 -24.14
C ASP A 17 -9.36 -10.66 -23.68
N GLU A 18 -9.48 -9.38 -24.03
CA GLU A 18 -8.53 -8.34 -23.59
C GLU A 18 -8.72 -8.00 -22.11
N GLN A 19 -9.97 -7.93 -21.63
CA GLN A 19 -10.29 -7.73 -20.21
C GLN A 19 -9.76 -8.89 -19.36
N ASP A 20 -9.97 -10.12 -19.82
CA ASP A 20 -9.51 -11.32 -19.13
C ASP A 20 -7.98 -11.37 -19.07
N PHE A 21 -7.30 -10.98 -20.15
CA PHE A 21 -5.83 -10.87 -20.17
C PHE A 21 -5.32 -9.83 -19.17
N LEU A 22 -5.94 -8.64 -19.12
CA LEU A 22 -5.55 -7.58 -18.18
C LEU A 22 -5.76 -8.02 -16.73
N LEU A 23 -6.87 -8.69 -16.43
CA LEU A 23 -7.12 -9.27 -15.12
C LEU A 23 -6.09 -10.34 -14.76
N ALA A 24 -5.73 -11.22 -15.69
CA ALA A 24 -4.69 -12.23 -15.46
C ALA A 24 -3.33 -11.58 -15.12
N MET A 25 -2.97 -10.50 -15.83
CA MET A 25 -1.75 -9.73 -15.56
C MET A 25 -1.79 -9.01 -14.20
N GLU A 26 -2.94 -8.48 -13.80
CA GLU A 26 -3.14 -7.87 -12.48
C GLU A 26 -2.96 -8.91 -11.36
N LEU A 27 -3.61 -10.07 -11.49
CA LEU A 27 -3.49 -11.18 -10.53
C LEU A 27 -2.06 -11.72 -10.43
N ALA A 28 -1.37 -11.88 -11.56
CA ALA A 28 0.04 -12.29 -11.59
C ALA A 28 0.96 -11.29 -10.87
N SER A 29 0.56 -10.02 -10.82
CA SER A 29 1.28 -8.93 -10.15
C SER A 29 0.75 -8.62 -8.74
N GLY A 30 -0.12 -9.48 -8.18
CA GLY A 30 -0.93 -9.18 -6.99
C GLY A 30 -0.13 -8.84 -5.72
N ALA A 31 1.15 -9.20 -5.64
CA ALA A 31 2.02 -8.82 -4.52
C ALA A 31 2.39 -7.32 -4.52
N VAL A 32 2.31 -6.63 -5.66
CA VAL A 32 2.82 -5.26 -5.81
C VAL A 32 2.04 -4.26 -4.95
N LEU A 33 0.71 -4.38 -4.89
CA LEU A 33 -0.14 -3.52 -4.06
C LEU A 33 0.15 -3.65 -2.56
N PRO A 34 0.01 -4.84 -1.92
CA PRO A 34 0.21 -4.98 -0.48
C PRO A 34 1.63 -4.63 -0.05
N MET A 35 2.64 -4.94 -0.86
CA MET A 35 4.02 -4.57 -0.57
C MET A 35 4.24 -3.04 -0.65
N THR A 36 3.58 -2.36 -1.58
CA THR A 36 3.63 -0.89 -1.64
C THR A 36 2.92 -0.26 -0.46
N MET A 37 1.77 -0.81 -0.04
CA MET A 37 1.07 -0.37 1.18
C MET A 37 1.94 -0.54 2.43
N LYS A 38 2.62 -1.69 2.55
CA LYS A 38 3.57 -1.95 3.64
C LYS A 38 4.66 -0.88 3.69
N SER A 39 5.34 -0.63 2.58
CA SER A 39 6.39 0.39 2.52
C SER A 39 5.87 1.81 2.79
N ALA A 40 4.68 2.15 2.31
CA ALA A 40 4.06 3.44 2.61
C ALA A 40 3.76 3.60 4.11
N THR A 41 3.39 2.51 4.77
CA THR A 41 3.15 2.47 6.23
C THR A 41 4.46 2.59 7.01
N GLU A 42 5.48 1.83 6.64
CA GLU A 42 6.81 1.90 7.29
C GLU A 42 7.47 3.28 7.15
N LEU A 43 7.22 3.97 6.03
CA LEU A 43 7.68 5.34 5.79
C LEU A 43 6.82 6.41 6.48
N GLY A 44 5.71 6.04 7.13
CA GLY A 44 4.80 6.97 7.79
C GLY A 44 4.09 7.93 6.83
N LEU A 45 3.89 7.54 5.57
CA LEU A 45 3.36 8.44 4.53
C LEU A 45 1.92 8.85 4.82
N LEU A 46 1.12 7.94 5.38
CA LEU A 46 -0.29 8.20 5.67
C LEU A 46 -0.44 9.16 6.85
N GLU A 47 0.41 9.04 7.86
CA GLU A 47 0.51 9.94 9.01
C GLU A 47 0.99 11.33 8.59
N ILE A 48 1.96 11.39 7.68
CA ILE A 48 2.40 12.65 7.06
C ILE A 48 1.19 13.34 6.41
N MET A 49 0.43 12.62 5.57
CA MET A 49 -0.76 13.18 4.91
C MET A 49 -1.87 13.56 5.90
N ALA A 50 -2.01 12.84 7.01
CA ALA A 50 -3.05 13.09 8.00
C ALA A 50 -2.80 14.38 8.83
N LYS A 51 -1.55 14.82 8.96
CA LYS A 51 -1.14 15.93 9.83
C LYS A 51 -1.24 17.31 9.19
N VAL A 52 -1.36 17.40 7.87
CA VAL A 52 -1.27 18.67 7.15
C VAL A 52 -2.60 19.14 6.57
N SER A 53 -2.73 20.46 6.56
CA SER A 53 -3.73 21.21 5.80
C SER A 53 -2.93 22.07 4.81
N PRO A 54 -3.13 21.94 3.49
CA PRO A 54 -4.26 21.32 2.79
C PRO A 54 -4.29 19.78 2.83
N THR A 55 -5.47 19.21 2.62
CA THR A 55 -5.75 17.75 2.71
C THR A 55 -5.13 16.92 1.57
N GLN A 56 -4.35 17.54 0.69
CA GLN A 56 -3.67 16.87 -0.41
C GLN A 56 -2.25 17.42 -0.58
N LEU A 57 -1.30 16.54 -0.90
CA LEU A 57 0.13 16.85 -1.01
C LEU A 57 0.72 16.30 -2.30
N SER A 58 1.67 17.02 -2.86
CA SER A 58 2.55 16.51 -3.91
C SER A 58 3.56 15.50 -3.35
N SER A 59 4.12 14.66 -4.22
CA SER A 59 5.18 13.73 -3.82
C SER A 59 6.43 14.44 -3.28
N SER A 60 6.70 15.68 -3.72
CA SER A 60 7.81 16.51 -3.23
C SER A 60 7.57 17.00 -1.81
N GLU A 61 6.35 17.42 -1.47
CA GLU A 61 5.98 17.85 -0.11
C GLU A 61 5.95 16.69 0.89
N ILE A 62 5.64 15.47 0.42
CA ILE A 62 5.75 14.27 1.23
C ILE A 62 7.23 13.90 1.41
N ALA A 63 8.02 13.94 0.33
CA ALA A 63 9.44 13.63 0.37
C ALA A 63 10.24 14.54 1.32
N SER A 64 9.90 15.82 1.40
CA SER A 64 10.59 16.79 2.26
C SER A 64 10.40 16.52 3.76
N GLN A 65 9.41 15.71 4.13
CA GLN A 65 9.14 15.30 5.51
C GLN A 65 9.81 13.97 5.89
N LEU A 66 10.43 13.28 4.92
CA LEU A 66 11.17 12.06 5.17
C LEU A 66 12.63 12.36 5.54
N PRO A 67 13.25 11.55 6.42
CA PRO A 67 14.65 11.71 6.81
C PRO A 67 15.60 11.19 5.72
N THR A 68 15.60 11.82 4.54
CA THR A 68 16.39 11.38 3.39
C THR A 68 16.96 12.54 2.58
N ASN A 69 18.20 12.36 2.09
CA ASN A 69 18.87 13.29 1.17
C ASN A 69 18.80 12.82 -0.30
N ASN A 70 18.07 11.75 -0.58
CA ASN A 70 17.98 11.19 -1.93
C ASN A 70 17.12 12.08 -2.85
N LYS A 71 17.78 12.74 -3.80
CA LYS A 71 17.13 13.63 -4.79
C LYS A 71 16.09 12.91 -5.67
N LYS A 72 16.13 11.58 -5.76
CA LYS A 72 15.15 10.77 -6.52
C LYS A 72 13.89 10.42 -5.71
N THR A 73 13.87 10.69 -4.39
CA THR A 73 12.75 10.33 -3.52
C THR A 73 11.40 10.85 -4.04
N PRO A 74 11.23 12.11 -4.47
CA PRO A 74 9.94 12.58 -4.97
C PRO A 74 9.41 11.79 -6.17
N ILE A 75 10.30 11.33 -7.05
CA ILE A 75 9.94 10.55 -8.25
C ILE A 75 9.53 9.13 -7.87
N ILE A 76 10.26 8.50 -6.95
CA ILE A 76 9.94 7.15 -6.48
C ILE A 76 8.62 7.16 -5.70
N LEU A 77 8.43 8.14 -4.81
CA LEU A 77 7.18 8.31 -4.08
C LEU A 77 6.01 8.55 -5.02
N ASP A 78 6.14 9.41 -6.03
CA ASP A 78 5.07 9.63 -7.00
C ASP A 78 4.62 8.31 -7.68
N ARG A 79 5.56 7.41 -8.01
CA ARG A 79 5.21 6.10 -8.58
C ARG A 79 4.45 5.20 -7.59
N MET A 80 4.89 5.17 -6.33
CA MET A 80 4.21 4.41 -5.27
C MET A 80 2.80 4.96 -5.00
N LEU A 81 2.69 6.28 -4.82
CA LEU A 81 1.43 6.96 -4.53
C LEU A 81 0.45 6.84 -5.69
N ARG A 82 0.93 6.90 -6.93
CA ARG A 82 0.10 6.68 -8.13
C ARG A 82 -0.44 5.26 -8.21
N LEU A 83 0.35 4.26 -7.84
CA LEU A 83 -0.13 2.88 -7.73
C LEU A 83 -1.20 2.77 -6.64
N LEU A 84 -0.95 3.30 -5.44
CA LEU A 84 -1.96 3.28 -4.38
C LEU A 84 -3.26 4.00 -4.79
N ALA A 85 -3.14 5.11 -5.52
CA ALA A 85 -4.29 5.82 -6.04
C ALA A 85 -5.06 5.04 -7.13
N SER A 86 -4.39 4.25 -7.97
CA SER A 86 -5.07 3.43 -8.98
C SER A 86 -5.96 2.34 -8.36
N TYR A 87 -5.64 1.91 -7.14
CA TYR A 87 -6.47 0.99 -6.34
C TYR A 87 -7.45 1.71 -5.41
N SER A 88 -7.69 3.00 -5.61
CA SER A 88 -8.55 3.83 -4.74
C SER A 88 -8.15 3.84 -3.26
N PHE A 89 -6.92 3.45 -2.94
CA PHE A 89 -6.40 3.56 -1.58
C PHE A 89 -6.09 5.02 -1.24
N LEU A 90 -5.63 5.79 -2.22
CA LEU A 90 -5.43 7.24 -2.13
C LEU A 90 -6.28 7.96 -3.18
N THR A 91 -6.59 9.24 -2.93
CA THR A 91 -7.07 10.14 -3.99
C THR A 91 -5.87 10.66 -4.79
N CYS A 92 -6.03 10.91 -6.09
CA CYS A 92 -5.03 11.55 -6.92
C CYS A 92 -5.69 12.62 -7.80
N ASN A 93 -5.29 13.88 -7.62
CA ASN A 93 -5.74 15.02 -8.43
C ASN A 93 -4.59 15.57 -9.27
N LEU A 94 -4.86 15.90 -10.53
CA LEU A 94 -3.92 16.61 -11.39
C LEU A 94 -4.13 18.12 -11.25
N VAL A 95 -3.06 18.85 -10.97
CA VAL A 95 -3.08 20.31 -10.84
C VAL A 95 -2.07 20.92 -11.80
N SER A 96 -2.53 21.90 -12.57
CA SER A 96 -1.67 22.71 -13.44
C SER A 96 -1.08 23.87 -12.64
N ASN A 97 0.24 23.96 -12.65
CA ASN A 97 0.99 25.05 -12.05
C ASN A 97 1.00 26.27 -12.99
N LYS A 98 1.36 27.44 -12.43
CA LYS A 98 1.40 28.71 -13.19
C LYS A 98 2.41 28.70 -14.35
N ASP A 99 3.42 27.85 -14.27
CA ASP A 99 4.44 27.65 -15.30
C ASP A 99 4.01 26.67 -16.40
N GLY A 100 2.78 26.15 -16.34
CA GLY A 100 2.24 25.16 -17.28
C GLY A 100 2.64 23.73 -16.96
N SER A 101 3.45 23.48 -15.93
CA SER A 101 3.75 22.13 -15.47
C SER A 101 2.52 21.49 -14.81
N VAL A 102 2.40 20.16 -14.87
CA VAL A 102 1.32 19.42 -14.22
C VAL A 102 1.90 18.57 -13.11
N GLN A 103 1.30 18.63 -11.93
CA GLN A 103 1.67 17.81 -10.78
C GLN A 103 0.49 17.00 -10.25
N ARG A 104 0.79 15.88 -9.60
CA ARG A 104 -0.20 15.07 -8.87
C ARG A 104 -0.21 15.47 -7.40
N LEU A 105 -1.41 15.68 -6.87
CA LEU A 105 -1.67 15.83 -5.45
C LEU A 105 -2.39 14.59 -4.93
N TYR A 106 -1.89 14.04 -3.83
CA TYR A 106 -2.37 12.82 -3.20
C TYR A 106 -3.04 13.14 -1.87
N GLY A 107 -4.11 12.42 -1.56
CA GLY A 107 -4.87 12.60 -0.33
C GLY A 107 -5.40 11.28 0.21
N LEU A 108 -5.77 11.27 1.49
CA LEU A 108 -6.32 10.10 2.15
C LEU A 108 -7.77 9.85 1.72
N THR A 109 -8.12 8.57 1.54
CA THR A 109 -9.48 8.10 1.33
C THR A 109 -10.07 7.62 2.66
N PRO A 110 -11.39 7.35 2.73
CA PRO A 110 -11.96 6.66 3.90
C PRO A 110 -11.28 5.31 4.19
N VAL A 111 -10.81 4.59 3.16
CA VAL A 111 -10.13 3.30 3.32
C VAL A 111 -8.74 3.48 3.93
N SER A 112 -7.92 4.40 3.40
CA SER A 112 -6.56 4.59 3.92
C SER A 112 -6.53 5.17 5.33
N LYS A 113 -7.59 5.86 5.77
CA LYS A 113 -7.72 6.33 7.16
C LYS A 113 -7.74 5.21 8.20
N TYR A 114 -8.15 3.99 7.87
CA TYR A 114 -8.08 2.86 8.80
C TYR A 114 -6.63 2.42 9.09
N PHE A 115 -5.67 2.86 8.29
CA PHE A 115 -4.25 2.58 8.48
C PHE A 115 -3.50 3.72 9.19
N VAL A 116 -4.19 4.82 9.52
CA VAL A 116 -3.66 5.90 10.37
C VAL A 116 -4.17 5.72 11.79
N PRO A 117 -3.34 5.87 12.84
CA PRO A 117 -3.81 5.80 14.23
C PRO A 117 -4.97 6.76 14.48
N ASN A 118 -6.06 6.23 15.03
CA ASN A 118 -7.18 7.03 15.49
C ASN A 118 -6.84 7.76 16.82
N LYS A 119 -7.84 8.39 17.46
CA LYS A 119 -7.65 9.11 18.73
C LYS A 119 -7.16 8.21 19.87
N ASP A 120 -7.44 6.91 19.80
CA ASP A 120 -7.04 5.89 20.78
C ASP A 120 -5.72 5.21 20.37
N GLY A 121 -5.07 5.68 19.31
CA GLY A 121 -3.83 5.10 18.79
C GLY A 121 -4.02 3.80 18.00
N VAL A 122 -5.25 3.40 17.69
CA VAL A 122 -5.58 2.15 16.99
C VAL A 122 -5.62 2.34 15.47
N SER A 123 -5.04 1.38 14.72
CA SER A 123 -5.15 1.29 13.26
C SER A 123 -4.94 -0.16 12.77
N LEU A 124 -5.16 -0.40 11.47
CA LEU A 124 -4.84 -1.65 10.78
C LEU A 124 -3.38 -1.74 10.31
N ALA A 125 -2.57 -0.71 10.55
CA ALA A 125 -1.15 -0.72 10.17
C ALA A 125 -0.38 -1.89 10.79
N PRO A 126 -0.48 -2.19 12.11
CA PRO A 126 0.20 -3.35 12.70
C PRO A 126 -0.17 -4.67 12.01
N THR A 127 -1.45 -4.88 11.71
CA THR A 127 -1.93 -6.07 10.99
C THR A 127 -1.32 -6.20 9.60
N LEU A 128 -1.28 -5.10 8.84
CA LEU A 128 -0.64 -5.08 7.53
C LEU A 128 0.86 -5.43 7.62
N LEU A 129 1.57 -4.82 8.58
CA LEU A 129 2.99 -5.05 8.78
C LEU A 129 3.29 -6.51 9.16
N ILE A 130 2.45 -7.13 10.00
CA ILE A 130 2.57 -8.54 10.37
C ILE A 130 2.33 -9.45 9.16
N ILE A 131 1.22 -9.28 8.45
CA ILE A 131 0.85 -10.15 7.32
C ILE A 131 1.89 -10.06 6.20
N GLN A 132 2.44 -8.87 5.95
CA GLN A 132 3.41 -8.62 4.88
C GLN A 132 4.86 -8.65 5.37
N ASP A 133 5.13 -9.06 6.61
CA ASP A 133 6.50 -9.27 7.06
C ASP A 133 7.11 -10.50 6.38
N LYS A 134 8.44 -10.47 6.26
CA LYS A 134 9.22 -11.58 5.74
C LYS A 134 8.86 -12.90 6.43
N ILE A 135 8.69 -12.91 7.76
CA ILE A 135 8.36 -14.14 8.51
C ILE A 135 7.05 -14.75 8.01
N SER A 136 6.03 -13.94 7.77
CA SER A 136 4.75 -14.40 7.22
C SER A 136 4.90 -14.82 5.76
N MET A 137 5.66 -14.08 4.96
CA MET A 137 5.84 -14.34 3.53
C MET A 137 6.65 -15.61 3.23
N ASP A 138 7.60 -15.97 4.07
CA ASP A 138 8.41 -17.19 3.90
C ASP A 138 7.50 -18.45 3.90
N SER A 139 6.35 -18.42 4.59
CA SER A 139 5.38 -19.52 4.60
C SER A 139 4.79 -19.83 3.20
N TRP A 140 4.57 -18.82 2.37
CA TRP A 140 4.05 -19.00 1.01
C TRP A 140 5.04 -19.71 0.09
N SER A 141 6.33 -19.54 0.33
CA SER A 141 7.38 -20.25 -0.42
C SER A 141 7.40 -21.74 -0.13
N CYS A 142 6.95 -22.14 1.06
CA CYS A 142 6.87 -23.54 1.49
C CYS A 142 5.50 -24.19 1.26
N ALA A 143 4.49 -23.44 0.80
CA ALA A 143 3.10 -23.90 0.75
C ALA A 143 2.90 -25.17 -0.08
N LYS A 144 3.54 -25.24 -1.26
CA LYS A 144 3.49 -26.43 -2.13
C LYS A 144 4.00 -27.67 -1.41
N ASP A 145 5.20 -27.60 -0.86
CA ASP A 145 5.86 -28.76 -0.25
C ASP A 145 5.16 -29.14 1.07
N ALA A 146 4.70 -28.15 1.84
CA ALA A 146 3.90 -28.36 3.04
C ALA A 146 2.61 -29.13 2.73
N LEU A 147 1.91 -28.78 1.65
CA LEU A 147 0.73 -29.49 1.19
C LEU A 147 1.03 -30.95 0.84
N LEU A 148 2.11 -31.20 0.10
CA LEU A 148 2.50 -32.55 -0.33
C LEU A 148 2.95 -33.44 0.84
N GLU A 149 3.58 -32.85 1.85
CA GLU A 149 4.11 -33.55 3.02
C GLU A 149 3.13 -33.62 4.20
N GLY A 150 1.98 -32.93 4.12
CA GLY A 150 0.99 -32.89 5.20
C GLY A 150 1.40 -32.05 6.41
N SER A 151 2.13 -30.94 6.20
CA SER A 151 2.55 -30.00 7.25
C SER A 151 1.92 -28.61 7.08
N VAL A 152 2.01 -27.77 8.12
CA VAL A 152 1.57 -26.38 8.05
C VAL A 152 2.67 -25.52 7.39
N PRO A 153 2.38 -24.73 6.33
CA PRO A 153 3.40 -23.97 5.59
C PRO A 153 4.29 -23.10 6.47
N PHE A 154 3.72 -22.42 7.47
CA PHE A 154 4.48 -21.61 8.41
C PHE A 154 5.47 -22.45 9.22
N MET A 155 5.02 -23.54 9.84
CA MET A 155 5.89 -24.42 10.62
C MET A 155 7.00 -25.01 9.74
N LYS A 156 6.70 -25.37 8.49
CA LYS A 156 7.72 -25.84 7.55
C LYS A 156 8.79 -24.79 7.25
N ALA A 157 8.38 -23.54 7.04
CA ALA A 157 9.30 -22.43 6.80
C ALA A 157 10.17 -22.10 8.04
N HIS A 158 9.68 -22.37 9.25
CA HIS A 158 10.28 -21.94 10.51
C HIS A 158 10.71 -23.11 11.41
N ASN A 159 11.20 -24.21 10.82
CA ASN A 159 11.77 -25.36 11.54
C ASN A 159 10.86 -25.95 12.64
N GLY A 160 9.55 -26.05 12.35
CA GLY A 160 8.53 -26.56 13.26
C GLY A 160 7.97 -25.54 14.24
N MET A 161 8.46 -24.29 14.24
CA MET A 161 7.98 -23.24 15.14
C MET A 161 6.61 -22.74 14.70
N ASP A 162 5.67 -22.61 15.64
CA ASP A 162 4.38 -21.98 15.37
C ASP A 162 4.48 -20.45 15.25
N GLY A 163 3.43 -19.85 14.69
CA GLY A 163 3.36 -18.42 14.44
C GLY A 163 3.53 -17.56 15.70
N PHE A 164 2.90 -17.95 16.82
CA PHE A 164 2.98 -17.18 18.05
C PHE A 164 4.39 -17.21 18.64
N ALA A 165 5.02 -18.39 18.67
CA ALA A 165 6.38 -18.55 19.15
C ALA A 165 7.40 -17.78 18.30
N ALA A 166 7.24 -17.79 16.97
CA ALA A 166 8.09 -17.03 16.07
C ALA A 166 7.90 -15.52 16.25
N SER A 167 6.65 -15.04 16.29
CA SER A 167 6.34 -13.62 16.47
C SER A 167 6.78 -13.08 17.83
N ALA A 168 6.66 -13.86 18.91
CA ALA A 168 7.11 -13.44 20.24
C ALA A 168 8.63 -13.24 20.34
N LYS A 169 9.41 -13.94 19.50
CA LYS A 169 10.88 -13.84 19.45
C LYS A 169 11.38 -12.74 18.51
N ASP A 170 10.58 -12.32 17.54
CA ASP A 170 10.99 -11.27 16.59
C ASP A 170 10.75 -9.88 17.20
N GLU A 171 11.83 -9.12 17.41
CA GLU A 171 11.79 -7.79 18.04
C GLU A 171 10.99 -6.75 17.23
N ARG A 172 10.79 -6.97 15.93
CA ARG A 172 10.02 -6.09 15.04
C ARG A 172 8.53 -6.41 15.09
N ILE A 173 8.18 -7.70 15.25
CA ILE A 173 6.79 -8.18 15.24
C ILE A 173 6.17 -8.23 16.63
N ASN A 174 6.92 -8.67 17.64
CA ASN A 174 6.41 -8.81 19.01
C ASN A 174 5.74 -7.52 19.54
N PRO A 175 6.30 -6.31 19.32
CA PRO A 175 5.62 -5.08 19.72
C PRO A 175 4.27 -4.90 19.03
N LEU A 176 4.15 -5.24 17.73
CA LEU A 176 2.93 -5.05 16.94
C LEU A 176 1.75 -5.92 17.40
N LEU A 177 2.03 -6.99 18.16
CA LEU A 177 1.01 -7.86 18.75
C LEU A 177 0.45 -7.33 20.07
N LYS A 178 1.12 -6.35 20.69
CA LYS A 178 0.69 -5.79 21.97
C LYS A 178 -0.42 -4.76 21.72
N PRO A 179 -1.42 -4.67 22.62
CA PRO A 179 -2.39 -3.59 22.57
C PRO A 179 -1.69 -2.22 22.74
N PRO A 180 -2.24 -1.14 22.17
CA PRO A 180 -1.65 0.21 22.19
C PRO A 180 -1.21 0.69 23.59
N GLU A 181 -1.93 0.26 24.63
CA GLU A 181 -1.73 0.62 26.04
C GLU A 181 -0.42 0.10 26.64
N LEU A 182 0.24 -0.89 26.01
CA LEU A 182 1.43 -1.56 26.53
C LEU A 182 2.74 -1.14 25.86
N HIS A 183 2.73 -0.10 25.02
CA HIS A 183 3.94 0.40 24.34
C HIS A 183 4.76 1.42 25.16
N ASN A 184 4.31 1.80 26.37
CA ASN A 184 4.91 2.85 27.20
C ASN A 184 5.56 2.36 28.51
N TYR A 185 6.12 1.14 28.53
CA TYR A 185 6.91 0.65 29.67
C TYR A 185 8.17 -0.08 29.21
#